data_AF-A0A0H2ZSH8-F1
#
_entry.id   AF-A0A0H2ZSH8-F1
#
_cell.length_a   1.000
_cell.length_b   1.000
_cell.length_c   1.000
_cell.angle_alpha   90.00
_cell.angle_beta   90.00
_cell.angle_gamma   90.00
#
_symmetry.space_group_name_H-M   'P 1'
#
loop_
_entity.id
_entity.type
_entity.pdbx_description
1 polymer ?
#
loop_
_entity_poly.entity_id
_entity_poly.type
_entity_poly.pdbx_seq_one_letter_code
_entity_poly.pdbx_strand_id
1 'polypeptide(L)' 'MGHAQCYAVDPDLFPIDESGYSILAEHEVKPEDEQATRDGVASCPEMALILEED' A
#
# COMPACT_ATOMS: atom_id res chain seq x y z
N MET A 1 -6.93 -2.97 12.32
CA MET A 1 -5.67 -2.79 13.08
C MET A 1 -4.55 -2.55 12.08
N GLY A 2 -3.45 -1.88 12.45
CA GLY A 2 -2.29 -1.69 11.56
C GLY A 2 -1.38 -2.91 11.53
N HIS A 3 -1.41 -3.70 10.44
CA HIS A 3 -0.59 -4.91 10.28
C HIS A 3 0.77 -4.65 9.61
N ALA A 4 0.95 -3.47 8.99
CA ALA A 4 2.16 -3.07 8.26
C ALA A 4 2.65 -4.06 7.17
N GLN A 5 1.77 -4.93 6.65
CA GLN A 5 2.15 -5.87 5.57
C GLN A 5 2.42 -5.14 4.25
N CYS A 6 1.62 -4.12 3.91
CA CYS A 6 1.87 -3.27 2.74
C CYS A 6 3.21 -2.52 2.85
N TYR A 7 3.50 -1.93 4.02
CA TYR A 7 4.78 -1.29 4.30
C TYR A 7 5.97 -2.25 4.18
N ALA A 8 5.78 -3.52 4.54
CA ALA A 8 6.81 -4.54 4.38
C ALA A 8 7.09 -4.91 2.91
N VAL A 9 6.13 -4.69 2.01
CA VAL A 9 6.33 -4.84 0.56
C VAL A 9 7.17 -3.67 0.06
N ASP A 10 6.76 -2.43 0.34
CA ASP A 10 7.49 -1.24 -0.06
C ASP A 10 7.17 -0.03 0.87
N PRO A 11 8.14 0.45 1.66
CA PRO A 11 7.97 1.60 2.55
C PRO A 11 7.69 2.93 1.85
N ASP A 12 8.19 3.10 0.63
CA ASP A 12 8.05 4.35 -0.12
C ASP A 12 6.66 4.43 -0.77
N LEU A 13 6.12 3.29 -1.22
CA LEU A 13 4.76 3.20 -1.77
C LEU A 13 3.67 3.14 -0.68
N PHE A 14 3.98 2.57 0.48
CA PHE A 14 3.00 2.33 1.55
C PHE A 14 3.44 2.90 2.91
N PRO A 15 3.61 4.22 3.03
CA PRO A 15 4.07 4.84 4.27
C PRO A 15 3.09 4.61 5.41
N ILE A 16 3.63 4.43 6.61
CA ILE A 16 2.87 4.29 7.86
C ILE A 16 3.25 5.37 8.88
N ASP A 17 2.35 5.67 9.80
CA ASP A 17 2.64 6.51 10.97
C ASP A 17 3.38 5.74 12.08
N GLU A 18 3.74 6.46 13.15
CA GLU A 18 4.41 5.88 14.33
C GLU A 18 3.56 4.82 15.06
N SER A 19 2.24 4.80 14.83
CA SER A 19 1.31 3.82 15.39
C SER A 19 1.12 2.60 14.48
N GLY A 20 1.76 2.56 13.31
CA GLY A 20 1.71 1.47 12.35
C GLY A 20 0.51 1.49 11.39
N TYR A 21 -0.20 2.61 11.28
CA TYR A 21 -1.31 2.79 10.35
C TYR A 21 -0.82 3.38 9.03
N SER A 22 -1.33 2.87 7.92
CA SER A 22 -1.07 3.45 6.60
C SER A 22 -1.53 4.92 6.57
N ILE A 23 -0.66 5.79 6.08
CA ILE A 23 -0.92 7.20 5.81
C ILE A 23 -0.89 7.51 4.30
N LEU A 24 -0.97 6.47 3.48
CA LEU A 24 -1.00 6.59 2.02
C LEU A 24 -2.17 7.48 1.58
N ALA A 25 -1.86 8.45 0.71
CA ALA A 25 -2.84 9.25 0.01
C ALA A 25 -3.08 8.69 -1.41
N GLU A 26 -4.25 8.99 -1.96
CA GLU A 26 -4.58 8.71 -3.35
C GLU A 26 -3.56 9.37 -4.29
N HIS A 27 -3.06 8.58 -5.25
CA HIS A 27 -2.09 9.02 -6.24
C HIS A 27 -2.11 8.07 -7.44
N GLU A 28 -1.60 8.54 -8.58
CA GLU A 28 -1.37 7.69 -9.75
C GLU A 28 -0.14 6.80 -9.52
N VAL A 29 -0.31 5.50 -9.76
CA VAL A 29 0.77 4.52 -9.69
C VAL A 29 1.60 4.62 -10.97
N LYS A 30 2.92 4.74 -10.81
CA LYS A 30 3.81 4.77 -11.98
C LYS A 30 3.93 3.38 -12.61
N PRO A 31 4.16 3.27 -13.92
CA PRO A 31 4.30 1.98 -14.59
C PRO A 31 5.36 1.06 -13.98
N GLU A 32 6.47 1.63 -13.50
CA GLU A 32 7.54 0.87 -12.84
C GLU A 32 7.15 0.28 -11.47
N ASP A 33 6.14 0.83 -10.81
CA ASP A 33 5.72 0.48 -9.45
C ASP A 33 4.50 -0.45 -9.44
N GLU A 34 3.83 -0.67 -10.58
CA GLU A 34 2.55 -1.39 -10.68
C GLU A 34 2.54 -2.75 -9.97
N GLN A 35 3.60 -3.56 -10.16
CA GLN A 35 3.67 -4.89 -9.55
C GLN A 35 3.81 -4.80 -8.03
N ALA A 36 4.68 -3.91 -7.54
CA ALA A 36 4.86 -3.69 -6.10
C ALA A 36 3.57 -3.13 -5.48
N THR A 37 2.86 -2.25 -6.18
CA THR A 37 1.57 -1.75 -5.73
C THR A 37 0.53 -2.87 -5.63
N ARG A 38 0.40 -3.72 -6.66
CA ARG A 38 -0.52 -4.88 -6.64
C ARG A 38 -0.22 -5.81 -5.47
N ASP A 39 1.05 -6.13 -5.25
CA ASP A 39 1.49 -7.00 -4.17
C ASP A 39 1.20 -6.37 -2.79
N GLY A 40 1.45 -5.08 -2.63
CA GLY A 40 1.19 -4.35 -1.39
C GLY A 40 -0.31 -4.24 -1.07
N VAL A 41 -1.15 -3.98 -2.07
CA VAL A 41 -2.61 -3.98 -1.91
C VAL A 41 -3.12 -5.36 -1.52
N ALA A 42 -2.68 -6.42 -2.21
CA ALA A 42 -3.08 -7.81 -1.92
C ALA A 42 -2.58 -8.31 -0.55
N SER A 43 -1.49 -7.75 -0.02
CA SER A 43 -0.96 -8.11 1.30
C SER A 43 -1.84 -7.65 2.47
N CYS A 44 -2.76 -6.70 2.25
CA CYS A 44 -3.55 -6.12 3.33
C CYS A 44 -4.66 -7.08 3.78
N PRO A 45 -4.60 -7.65 5.01
CA PRO A 45 -5.60 -8.61 5.47
C PRO A 45 -6.98 -7.97 5.72
N GLU A 46 -7.00 -6.64 5.88
CA GLU A 46 -8.21 -5.85 6.12
C GLU A 46 -8.83 -5.33 4.82
N MET A 47 -8.21 -5.58 3.66
CA MET A 47 -8.64 -5.04 2.36
C MET A 47 -8.85 -3.51 2.39
N ALA A 48 -7.97 -2.80 3.11
CA ALA A 48 -8.08 -1.35 3.35
C ALA A 48 -7.49 -0.50 2.21
N LEU A 49 -6.77 -1.12 1.27
CA LEU A 49 -6.20 -0.47 0.10
C LEU A 49 -6.97 -0.89 -1.14
N ILE A 50 -7.19 0.04 -2.06
CA ILE A 50 -7.92 -0.16 -3.30
C ILE A 50 -6.98 0.24 -4.44
N LEU A 51 -6.91 -0.58 -5.49
CA LEU A 51 -6.26 -0.25 -6.74
C LEU A 51 -7.33 -0.19 -7.82
N GLU A 52 -7.47 0.95 -8.46
CA GLU A 52 -8.36 1.14 -9.61
C GLU A 52 -7.53 0.98 -10.89
N GLU A 53 -8.06 0.21 -11.85
CA GLU A 53 -7.49 0.07 -13.18
C GLU A 53 -8.43 0.80 -14.16
N ASP A 54 -7.90 1.73 -14.95
CA ASP A 54 -8.61 2.40 -16.06
C ASP A 54 -8.81 1.48 -17.27
#